data_AF-A0A973XEG0-F1
#
_entry.id   AF-A0A973XEG0-F1
#
_cell.length_a   1.000
_cell.length_b   1.000
_cell.length_c   1.000
_cell.angle_alpha   90.00
_cell.angle_beta   90.00
_cell.angle_gamma   90.00
#
_symmetry.space_group_name_H-M   'P 1'
#
loop_
_entity.id
_entity.type
_entity.pdbx_description
1 polymer ?
#
loop_
_entity_poly.entity_id
_entity_poly.type
_entity_poly.pdbx_seq_one_letter_code
_entity_poly.pdbx_strand_id
1 'polypeptide(L)'
;GTFFGPADMFFEGPDRLPVDAAGNTLLHADSVKPKDAGNFGLSAKINLESIESTAGFYYRQFDDYNPWFAPNFTNFVAIPGVGTVPTAWQLAYPTKVEMLAASFGRVIGPVSVGAEVSYRQNGALNAAGMNPVDSQGPRGDTWHAILNGVYLLPKTALFDTGSLVAELAYSRLAKVNSNEAFYQRAGSAACVNPTGGAGDASDGCSTDDYLGMAMLFTPQYLQVLPSLDLEVPMSLNYGLRGNAPSSGGGKEGEMSWSLGVKATYAQKHEFQLLYADQHARTKYDPTGSVVTGGSGSVGTNDRSWLVFTYKTAF
;
A
#
# COMPACT_ATOMS: atom_id res chain seq x y z
N GLY A 1 13.64 -6.15 5.74
CA GLY A 1 12.43 -5.32 5.61
C GLY A 1 12.37 -4.16 6.61
N THR A 2 11.40 -3.27 6.41
CA THR A 2 10.84 -2.41 7.46
C THR A 2 9.93 -3.25 8.36
N PHE A 3 9.65 -2.80 9.61
CA PHE A 3 8.97 -3.63 10.63
C PHE A 3 7.58 -4.14 10.20
N PHE A 4 6.86 -3.34 9.39
CA PHE A 4 5.58 -3.68 8.78
C PHE A 4 5.67 -3.92 7.27
N GLY A 5 6.87 -4.13 6.76
CA GLY A 5 7.08 -4.42 5.35
C GLY A 5 6.44 -5.75 4.94
N PRO A 6 6.04 -5.88 3.66
CA PRO A 6 5.64 -7.17 3.11
C PRO A 6 6.81 -8.16 3.19
N ALA A 7 6.54 -9.44 2.91
CA ALA A 7 7.54 -10.50 2.91
C ALA A 7 8.79 -10.09 2.10
N ASP A 8 9.99 -10.41 2.62
CA ASP A 8 11.23 -9.91 2.03
C ASP A 8 11.44 -10.37 0.57
N MET A 9 10.77 -11.45 0.12
CA MET A 9 10.81 -11.97 -1.27
C MET A 9 10.18 -11.04 -2.33
N PHE A 10 9.54 -9.94 -1.92
CA PHE A 10 9.10 -8.88 -2.84
C PHE A 10 10.22 -7.85 -3.11
N PHE A 11 11.40 -8.04 -2.53
CA PHE A 11 12.58 -7.20 -2.71
C PHE A 11 13.75 -8.02 -3.23
N GLU A 12 14.73 -7.35 -3.83
CA GLU A 12 15.96 -7.95 -4.37
C GLU A 12 16.92 -8.49 -3.28
N GLY A 13 16.59 -8.31 -1.99
CA GLY A 13 17.49 -8.58 -0.86
C GLY A 13 17.74 -10.06 -0.55
N PRO A 14 16.72 -10.94 -0.51
CA PRO A 14 16.93 -12.35 -0.20
C PRO A 14 17.52 -13.14 -1.38
N ASP A 15 18.55 -13.94 -1.12
CA ASP A 15 19.11 -14.88 -2.12
C ASP A 15 18.37 -16.23 -2.16
N ARG A 16 17.58 -16.52 -1.12
CA ARG A 16 16.94 -17.82 -0.90
C ARG A 16 15.54 -17.68 -0.32
N LEU A 17 14.62 -18.51 -0.82
CA LEU A 17 13.27 -18.65 -0.30
C LEU A 17 13.09 -20.05 0.31
N PRO A 18 12.93 -20.19 1.64
CA PRO A 18 12.61 -21.47 2.26
C PRO A 18 11.24 -22.00 1.79
N VAL A 19 11.17 -23.28 1.46
CA VAL A 19 9.92 -23.94 1.02
C VAL A 19 9.43 -25.04 1.95
N ASP A 20 10.25 -25.45 2.92
CA ASP A 20 9.86 -26.36 3.98
C ASP A 20 10.74 -26.21 5.23
N ALA A 21 10.39 -26.95 6.29
CA ALA A 21 11.14 -27.00 7.54
C ALA A 21 12.40 -27.90 7.46
N ALA A 22 12.58 -28.66 6.37
CA ALA A 22 13.75 -29.52 6.15
C ALA A 22 14.95 -28.74 5.60
N GLY A 23 14.79 -27.43 5.36
CA GLY A 23 15.83 -26.54 4.89
C GLY A 23 15.95 -26.48 3.37
N ASN A 24 14.97 -26.99 2.62
CA ASN A 24 14.94 -26.82 1.18
C ASN A 24 14.62 -25.36 0.84
N THR A 25 15.33 -24.82 -0.15
CA THR A 25 15.20 -23.42 -0.56
C THR A 25 15.17 -23.28 -2.08
N LEU A 26 14.39 -22.33 -2.58
CA LEU A 26 14.49 -21.85 -3.96
C LEU A 26 15.55 -20.74 -4.04
N LEU A 27 16.36 -20.75 -5.09
CA LEU A 27 17.34 -19.69 -5.34
C LEU A 27 16.65 -18.46 -5.95
N HIS A 28 17.18 -17.27 -5.68
CA HIS A 28 16.79 -16.06 -6.41
C HIS A 28 17.54 -16.02 -7.75
N ALA A 29 16.80 -16.06 -8.86
CA ALA A 29 17.31 -15.86 -10.21
C ALA A 29 17.26 -14.38 -10.59
N ASP A 30 17.93 -14.01 -11.69
CA ASP A 30 17.89 -12.65 -12.20
C ASP A 30 16.46 -12.19 -12.48
N SER A 31 16.09 -11.05 -11.89
CA SER A 31 14.79 -10.43 -12.10
C SER A 31 14.57 -10.01 -13.56
N VAL A 32 13.33 -10.13 -14.03
CA VAL A 32 12.88 -9.63 -15.33
C VAL A 32 12.68 -8.12 -15.22
N LYS A 33 13.73 -7.37 -15.55
CA LYS A 33 13.76 -5.90 -15.47
C LYS A 33 13.40 -5.25 -16.82
N PRO A 34 12.82 -4.04 -16.79
CA PRO A 34 12.76 -3.19 -17.98
C PRO A 34 14.17 -2.83 -18.47
N LYS A 35 14.21 -2.20 -19.65
CA LYS A 35 15.42 -1.50 -20.10
C LYS A 35 15.58 -0.22 -19.30
N ASP A 36 16.82 0.27 -19.14
CA ASP A 36 17.11 1.55 -18.47
C ASP A 36 16.75 2.79 -19.33
N ALA A 37 15.60 2.76 -20.02
CA ALA A 37 15.12 3.80 -20.91
C ALA A 37 13.59 3.70 -21.11
N GLY A 38 12.95 4.82 -21.46
CA GLY A 38 11.51 4.85 -21.79
C GLY A 38 10.60 5.37 -20.68
N ASN A 39 11.18 5.84 -19.57
CA ASN A 39 10.47 6.51 -18.49
C ASN A 39 10.50 8.02 -18.73
N PHE A 40 9.34 8.65 -18.94
CA PHE A 40 9.23 10.08 -19.16
C PHE A 40 7.84 10.59 -18.76
N GLY A 41 7.70 11.90 -18.61
CA GLY A 41 6.41 12.52 -18.31
C GLY A 41 6.39 14.01 -18.59
N LEU A 42 5.18 14.55 -18.68
CA LEU A 42 4.90 15.96 -18.87
C LEU A 42 3.89 16.41 -17.81
N SER A 43 4.08 17.61 -17.30
CA SER A 43 3.15 18.23 -16.36
C SER A 43 2.88 19.66 -16.76
N ALA A 44 1.61 20.05 -16.75
CA ALA A 44 1.18 21.43 -16.88
C ALA A 44 0.39 21.82 -15.62
N LYS A 45 0.65 23.01 -15.09
CA LYS A 45 -0.08 23.57 -13.95
C LYS A 45 -0.54 24.97 -14.28
N ILE A 46 -1.77 25.30 -13.89
CA ILE A 46 -2.38 26.60 -14.11
C ILE A 46 -3.02 27.09 -12.81
N ASN A 47 -2.78 28.36 -12.50
CA ASN A 47 -3.49 29.06 -11.44
C ASN A 47 -4.71 29.74 -12.06
N LEU A 48 -5.89 29.35 -11.57
CA LEU A 48 -7.19 29.86 -11.99
C LEU A 48 -7.60 30.96 -11.00
N GLU A 49 -7.10 32.17 -11.23
CA GLU A 49 -7.29 33.32 -10.33
C GLU A 49 -8.78 33.62 -10.06
N SER A 50 -9.63 33.49 -11.08
CA SER A 50 -11.08 33.75 -10.98
C SER A 50 -11.80 32.88 -9.94
N ILE A 51 -11.22 31.74 -9.59
CA ILE A 51 -11.75 30.81 -8.58
C ILE A 51 -10.70 30.48 -7.52
N GLU A 52 -9.62 31.25 -7.40
CA GLU A 52 -8.56 31.06 -6.38
C GLU A 52 -8.11 29.60 -6.25
N SER A 53 -7.96 28.92 -7.40
CA SER A 53 -7.68 27.48 -7.45
C SER A 53 -6.47 27.19 -8.32
N THR A 54 -5.83 26.05 -8.10
CA THR A 54 -4.78 25.52 -8.97
C THR A 54 -5.28 24.24 -9.62
N ALA A 55 -5.13 24.13 -10.94
CA ALA A 55 -5.37 22.90 -11.68
C ALA A 55 -4.05 22.37 -12.25
N GLY A 56 -3.93 21.05 -12.34
CA GLY A 56 -2.78 20.37 -12.91
C GLY A 56 -3.21 19.26 -13.85
N PHE A 57 -2.43 19.04 -14.90
CA PHE A 57 -2.59 17.92 -15.84
C PHE A 57 -1.25 17.23 -16.00
N TYR A 58 -1.27 15.91 -16.00
CA TYR A 58 -0.07 15.08 -16.02
C TYR A 58 -0.23 13.93 -17.00
N TYR A 59 0.84 13.66 -17.74
CA TYR A 59 1.03 12.42 -18.47
C TYR A 59 2.36 11.82 -18.05
N ARG A 60 2.41 10.49 -17.86
CA ARG A 60 3.65 9.77 -17.58
C ARG A 60 3.61 8.40 -18.23
N GLN A 61 4.71 8.00 -18.85
CA GLN A 61 5.02 6.61 -19.14
C GLN A 61 6.14 6.16 -18.20
N PHE A 62 5.98 5.02 -17.56
CA PHE A 62 6.98 4.46 -16.66
C PHE A 62 6.95 2.94 -16.59
N ASP A 63 8.09 2.34 -16.31
CA ASP A 63 8.16 0.97 -15.82
C ASP A 63 7.89 0.96 -14.33
N ASP A 64 7.04 0.05 -13.88
CA ASP A 64 6.59 -0.03 -12.50
C ASP A 64 7.74 -0.51 -11.61
N TYR A 65 7.88 0.11 -10.44
CA TYR A 65 8.89 -0.27 -9.44
C TYR A 65 8.39 -1.35 -8.49
N ASN A 66 7.09 -1.66 -8.53
CA ASN A 66 6.51 -2.74 -7.74
C ASN A 66 6.46 -4.03 -8.59
N PRO A 67 7.30 -5.04 -8.29
CA PRO A 67 7.32 -6.27 -9.06
C PRO A 67 6.19 -7.21 -8.67
N TRP A 68 5.94 -8.20 -9.50
CA TRP A 68 5.33 -9.44 -9.03
C TRP A 68 6.41 -10.38 -8.51
N PHE A 69 6.08 -11.13 -7.46
CA PHE A 69 6.78 -12.37 -7.15
C PHE A 69 6.45 -13.40 -8.23
N ALA A 70 7.47 -13.92 -8.91
CA ALA A 70 7.31 -14.85 -10.02
C ALA A 70 8.15 -16.13 -9.83
N PRO A 71 7.56 -17.32 -9.97
CA PRO A 71 8.36 -18.53 -10.07
C PRO A 71 9.18 -18.52 -11.38
N ASN A 72 10.42 -19.02 -11.34
CA ASN A 72 11.23 -19.17 -12.54
C ASN A 72 10.92 -20.52 -13.21
N PHE A 73 10.23 -20.50 -14.35
CA PHE A 73 9.73 -21.72 -15.00
C PHE A 73 10.77 -22.47 -15.86
N THR A 74 12.08 -22.19 -15.72
CA THR A 74 13.12 -22.83 -16.54
C THR A 74 13.48 -24.24 -16.07
N ASN A 75 13.52 -24.48 -14.75
CA ASN A 75 13.91 -25.76 -14.16
C ASN A 75 13.03 -26.11 -12.96
N PHE A 76 12.81 -27.40 -12.74
CA PHE A 76 11.97 -27.92 -11.66
C PHE A 76 12.69 -29.01 -10.87
N VAL A 77 12.35 -29.13 -9.59
CA VAL A 77 12.85 -30.16 -8.67
C VAL A 77 11.69 -30.78 -7.92
N ALA A 78 11.74 -32.10 -7.72
CA ALA A 78 10.80 -32.81 -6.86
C ALA A 78 11.36 -32.84 -5.44
N ILE A 79 10.66 -32.22 -4.50
CA ILE A 79 11.00 -32.19 -3.08
C ILE A 79 10.02 -33.10 -2.33
N PRO A 80 10.48 -34.16 -1.65
CA PRO A 80 9.62 -35.02 -0.86
C PRO A 80 8.81 -34.24 0.18
N GLY A 81 7.49 -34.40 0.19
CA GLY A 81 6.58 -33.70 1.12
C GLY A 81 6.12 -32.31 0.66
N VAL A 82 6.73 -31.73 -0.38
CA VAL A 82 6.32 -30.44 -0.98
C VAL A 82 5.72 -30.65 -2.38
N GLY A 83 6.35 -31.51 -3.20
CA GLY A 83 5.96 -31.76 -4.59
C GLY A 83 6.97 -31.24 -5.60
N THR A 84 6.56 -31.10 -6.87
CA THR A 84 7.39 -30.53 -7.92
C THR A 84 7.27 -29.02 -7.92
N VAL A 85 8.38 -28.34 -7.66
CA VAL A 85 8.46 -26.88 -7.59
C VAL A 85 9.56 -26.36 -8.51
N PRO A 86 9.48 -25.09 -8.97
CA PRO A 86 10.59 -24.42 -9.62
C PRO A 86 11.86 -24.45 -8.76
N THR A 87 13.04 -24.53 -9.38
CA THR A 87 14.32 -24.48 -8.63
C THR A 87 14.66 -23.06 -8.15
N ALA A 88 14.05 -22.05 -8.77
CA ALA A 88 14.30 -20.66 -8.49
C ALA A 88 13.02 -19.81 -8.56
N TRP A 89 13.08 -18.63 -7.96
CA TRP A 89 12.10 -17.56 -8.07
C TRP A 89 12.78 -16.30 -8.61
N GLN A 90 12.02 -15.33 -9.08
CA GLN A 90 12.52 -14.07 -9.62
C GLN A 90 11.47 -12.97 -9.40
N LEU A 91 11.90 -11.71 -9.52
CA LEU A 91 10.98 -10.58 -9.58
C LEU A 91 10.68 -10.23 -11.03
N ALA A 92 9.40 -9.99 -11.34
CA ALA A 92 8.99 -9.55 -12.67
C ALA A 92 8.44 -8.13 -12.62
N TYR A 93 9.12 -7.20 -13.27
CA TYR A 93 8.75 -5.79 -13.26
C TYR A 93 7.84 -5.46 -14.45
N PRO A 94 6.63 -4.92 -14.23
CA PRO A 94 5.75 -4.44 -15.28
C PRO A 94 6.38 -3.27 -16.04
N THR A 95 6.30 -3.29 -17.37
CA THR A 95 6.97 -2.27 -18.22
C THR A 95 5.99 -1.44 -19.03
N LYS A 96 6.26 -0.17 -19.31
CA LYS A 96 5.39 0.72 -20.11
C LYS A 96 3.97 0.85 -19.53
N VAL A 97 3.87 1.18 -18.25
CA VAL A 97 2.65 1.69 -17.64
C VAL A 97 2.47 3.13 -18.08
N GLU A 98 1.27 3.50 -18.53
CA GLU A 98 0.96 4.88 -18.87
C GLU A 98 -0.03 5.46 -17.87
N MET A 99 0.08 6.75 -17.58
CA MET A 99 -0.81 7.45 -16.66
C MET A 99 -1.21 8.79 -17.23
N LEU A 100 -2.51 9.06 -17.23
CA LEU A 100 -3.10 10.38 -17.41
C LEU A 100 -3.70 10.81 -16.07
N ALA A 101 -3.41 12.02 -15.61
CA ALA A 101 -3.96 12.52 -14.35
C ALA A 101 -4.34 13.99 -14.43
N ALA A 102 -5.31 14.37 -13.60
CA ALA A 102 -5.69 15.75 -13.36
C ALA A 102 -5.80 16.00 -11.85
N SER A 103 -5.32 17.15 -11.41
CA SER A 103 -5.39 17.58 -10.01
C SER A 103 -6.09 18.93 -9.89
N PHE A 104 -6.79 19.14 -8.78
CA PHE A 104 -7.42 20.40 -8.42
C PHE A 104 -7.12 20.71 -6.96
N GLY A 105 -6.74 21.95 -6.64
CA GLY A 105 -6.49 22.40 -5.29
C GLY A 105 -7.13 23.75 -5.04
N ARG A 106 -7.80 23.90 -3.89
CA ARG A 106 -8.45 25.14 -3.48
C ARG A 106 -8.59 25.23 -1.96
N VAL A 107 -8.48 26.43 -1.40
CA VAL A 107 -8.93 26.71 -0.03
C VAL A 107 -10.43 27.00 -0.02
N ILE A 108 -11.20 26.23 0.76
CA ILE A 108 -12.64 26.39 0.94
C ILE A 108 -12.90 26.68 2.42
N GLY A 109 -13.24 27.93 2.73
CA GLY A 109 -13.33 28.38 4.12
C GLY A 109 -11.98 28.19 4.83
N PRO A 110 -11.91 27.48 5.96
CA PRO A 110 -10.66 27.26 6.67
C PRO A 110 -9.90 25.98 6.24
N VAL A 111 -10.40 25.24 5.24
CA VAL A 111 -9.85 23.95 4.82
C VAL A 111 -9.14 24.09 3.49
N SER A 112 -7.88 23.65 3.42
CA SER A 112 -7.17 23.47 2.15
C SER A 112 -7.55 22.11 1.57
N VAL A 113 -8.24 22.10 0.43
CA VAL A 113 -8.75 20.89 -0.22
C VAL A 113 -7.94 20.58 -1.47
N GLY A 114 -7.55 19.32 -1.64
CA GLY A 114 -6.91 18.78 -2.83
C GLY A 114 -7.69 17.59 -3.38
N ALA A 115 -7.82 17.50 -4.70
CA ALA A 115 -8.42 16.37 -5.39
C ALA A 115 -7.54 15.95 -6.58
N GLU A 116 -7.44 14.65 -6.82
CA GLU A 116 -6.77 14.08 -8.00
C GLU A 116 -7.63 12.97 -8.58
N VAL A 117 -7.62 12.85 -9.91
CA VAL A 117 -8.08 11.66 -10.62
C VAL A 117 -6.99 11.24 -11.59
N SER A 118 -6.73 9.93 -11.67
CA SER A 118 -5.81 9.36 -12.65
C SER A 118 -6.36 8.10 -13.29
N TYR A 119 -6.04 7.92 -14.57
CA TYR A 119 -6.26 6.71 -15.34
C TYR A 119 -4.90 6.10 -15.65
N ARG A 120 -4.65 4.91 -15.11
CA ARG A 120 -3.43 4.15 -15.32
C ARG A 120 -3.72 3.01 -16.27
N GLN A 121 -3.01 2.96 -17.38
CA GLN A 121 -3.13 1.94 -18.40
C GLN A 121 -2.01 0.93 -18.28
N ASN A 122 -2.35 -0.33 -18.54
CA ASN A 122 -1.40 -1.44 -18.55
C ASN A 122 -0.63 -1.58 -17.21
N GLY A 123 -1.22 -1.15 -16.09
CA GLY A 123 -0.61 -1.28 -14.76
C GLY A 123 -0.63 -2.71 -14.23
N ALA A 124 0.14 -2.97 -13.18
CA ALA A 124 0.14 -4.27 -12.51
C ALA A 124 -1.16 -4.51 -11.73
N LEU A 125 -1.78 -5.66 -11.93
CA LEU A 125 -2.92 -6.12 -11.12
C LEU A 125 -2.48 -7.18 -10.10
N ASN A 126 -3.31 -7.42 -9.08
CA ASN A 126 -3.08 -8.51 -8.12
C ASN A 126 -3.08 -9.86 -8.84
N ALA A 127 -2.06 -10.67 -8.56
CA ALA A 127 -1.81 -11.91 -9.27
C ALA A 127 -1.93 -13.11 -8.36
N ALA A 128 -2.65 -14.14 -8.79
CA ALA A 128 -2.67 -15.45 -8.15
C ALA A 128 -1.60 -16.40 -8.71
N GLY A 129 -0.98 -16.03 -9.83
CA GLY A 129 0.07 -16.78 -10.49
C GLY A 129 0.68 -15.96 -11.63
N MET A 130 1.69 -16.50 -12.29
CA MET A 130 2.36 -15.87 -13.42
C MET A 130 2.18 -16.69 -14.68
N ASN A 131 2.17 -16.04 -15.84
CA ASN A 131 2.17 -16.75 -17.10
C ASN A 131 3.55 -17.38 -17.35
N PRO A 132 3.65 -18.70 -17.57
CA PRO A 132 4.94 -19.39 -17.71
C PRO A 132 5.68 -19.06 -19.01
N VAL A 133 5.02 -18.44 -20.00
CA VAL A 133 5.61 -18.11 -21.29
C VAL A 133 6.37 -16.79 -21.25
N ASP A 134 5.79 -15.75 -20.64
CA ASP A 134 6.36 -14.41 -20.58
C ASP A 134 6.89 -14.03 -19.18
N SER A 135 6.64 -14.89 -18.17
CA SER A 135 6.96 -14.65 -16.76
C SER A 135 6.33 -13.36 -16.20
N GLN A 136 5.18 -12.94 -16.73
CA GLN A 136 4.47 -11.74 -16.32
C GLN A 136 3.15 -12.06 -15.61
N GLY A 137 2.72 -11.12 -14.77
CA GLY A 137 1.41 -11.15 -14.13
C GLY A 137 0.29 -10.55 -14.98
N PRO A 138 -0.95 -10.53 -14.44
CA PRO A 138 -2.10 -9.85 -15.02
C PRO A 138 -1.88 -8.34 -15.10
N ARG A 139 -2.15 -7.75 -16.27
CA ARG A 139 -2.07 -6.30 -16.49
C ARG A 139 -3.42 -5.73 -16.84
N GLY A 140 -3.68 -4.49 -16.49
CA GLY A 140 -4.95 -3.85 -16.80
C GLY A 140 -4.96 -2.35 -16.62
N ASP A 141 -6.10 -1.78 -16.94
CA ASP A 141 -6.36 -0.36 -16.82
C ASP A 141 -7.19 -0.08 -15.57
N THR A 142 -6.84 0.99 -14.85
CA THR A 142 -7.44 1.34 -13.55
C THR A 142 -7.67 2.83 -13.43
N TRP A 143 -8.78 3.20 -12.82
CA TRP A 143 -9.06 4.55 -12.34
C TRP A 143 -8.64 4.67 -10.89
N HIS A 144 -8.09 5.83 -10.52
CA HIS A 144 -7.75 6.19 -9.15
C HIS A 144 -8.24 7.61 -8.90
N ALA A 145 -8.78 7.85 -7.70
CA ALA A 145 -9.15 9.19 -7.27
C ALA A 145 -8.78 9.39 -5.81
N ILE A 146 -8.30 10.59 -5.49
CA ILE A 146 -7.97 11.00 -4.13
C ILE A 146 -8.67 12.32 -3.85
N LEU A 147 -9.24 12.45 -2.66
CA LEU A 147 -9.74 13.70 -2.11
C LEU A 147 -9.14 13.88 -0.71
N ASN A 148 -8.37 14.93 -0.52
CA ASN A 148 -7.78 15.27 0.78
C ASN A 148 -8.15 16.68 1.24
N GLY A 149 -8.08 16.88 2.55
CA GLY A 149 -8.30 18.15 3.20
C GLY A 149 -7.34 18.34 4.37
N VAL A 150 -6.82 19.56 4.52
CA VAL A 150 -6.02 19.99 5.66
C VAL A 150 -6.74 21.14 6.35
N TYR A 151 -7.04 20.95 7.63
CA TYR A 151 -7.67 21.94 8.51
C TYR A 151 -6.73 22.28 9.66
N LEU A 152 -6.44 23.57 9.83
CA LEU A 152 -5.69 24.06 10.98
C LEU A 152 -6.66 24.28 12.15
N LEU A 153 -6.37 23.62 13.27
CA LEU A 153 -7.26 23.59 14.41
C LEU A 153 -7.15 24.90 15.19
N PRO A 154 -8.27 25.60 15.45
CA PRO A 154 -8.26 26.75 16.33
C PRO A 154 -8.03 26.33 17.78
N LYS A 155 -7.71 27.29 18.64
CA LYS A 155 -7.62 27.06 20.09
C LYS A 155 -8.95 26.53 20.65
N THR A 156 -8.86 25.51 21.50
CA THR A 156 -10.01 24.96 22.24
C THR A 156 -9.69 24.84 23.73
N ALA A 157 -10.61 24.30 24.52
CA ALA A 157 -10.34 23.94 25.92
C ALA A 157 -9.39 22.74 26.06
N LEU A 158 -9.19 21.96 24.99
CA LEU A 158 -8.42 20.71 25.01
C LEU A 158 -7.02 20.83 24.42
N PHE A 159 -6.73 21.86 23.63
CA PHE A 159 -5.45 22.09 22.96
C PHE A 159 -5.34 23.56 22.50
N ASP A 160 -4.10 24.04 22.30
CA ASP A 160 -3.85 25.42 21.90
C ASP A 160 -3.96 25.65 20.39
N THR A 161 -3.61 24.63 19.60
CA THR A 161 -3.66 24.63 18.12
C THR A 161 -3.46 23.20 17.62
N GLY A 162 -3.34 23.01 16.32
CA GLY A 162 -2.90 21.74 15.71
C GLY A 162 -3.34 21.61 14.26
N SER A 163 -3.32 20.39 13.75
CA SER A 163 -3.78 20.08 12.40
C SER A 163 -4.64 18.82 12.35
N LEU A 164 -5.59 18.82 11.42
CA LEU A 164 -6.34 17.65 10.98
C LEU A 164 -6.13 17.51 9.48
N VAL A 165 -5.57 16.39 9.07
CA VAL A 165 -5.50 15.96 7.68
C VAL A 165 -6.42 14.76 7.51
N ALA A 166 -7.25 14.77 6.47
CA ALA A 166 -8.08 13.63 6.11
C ALA A 166 -7.99 13.39 4.60
N GLU A 167 -8.01 12.13 4.20
CA GLU A 167 -7.96 11.70 2.81
C GLU A 167 -8.95 10.56 2.57
N LEU A 168 -9.59 10.58 1.41
CA LEU A 168 -10.33 9.47 0.83
C LEU A 168 -9.62 9.04 -0.46
N ALA A 169 -9.35 7.75 -0.58
CA ALA A 169 -8.72 7.15 -1.75
C ALA A 169 -9.66 6.13 -2.37
N TYR A 170 -9.94 6.26 -3.67
CA TYR A 170 -10.77 5.37 -4.44
C TYR A 170 -9.97 4.79 -5.60
N SER A 171 -10.18 3.51 -5.90
CA SER A 171 -9.66 2.91 -7.13
C SER A 171 -10.68 1.97 -7.76
N ARG A 172 -10.62 1.82 -9.08
CA ARG A 172 -11.52 0.97 -9.85
C ARG A 172 -10.82 0.30 -11.02
N LEU A 173 -11.12 -0.96 -11.27
CA LEU A 173 -10.72 -1.69 -12.46
C LEU A 173 -11.55 -1.22 -13.66
N ALA A 174 -10.89 -0.76 -14.71
CA ALA A 174 -11.54 -0.49 -15.98
C ALA A 174 -11.60 -1.76 -16.84
N LYS A 175 -10.47 -2.44 -17.00
CA LYS A 175 -10.37 -3.71 -17.74
C LYS A 175 -9.08 -4.45 -17.43
N VAL A 176 -9.09 -5.76 -17.63
CA VAL A 176 -7.87 -6.58 -17.70
C VAL A 176 -7.44 -6.64 -19.17
N ASN A 177 -6.17 -6.37 -19.45
CA ASN A 177 -5.61 -6.34 -20.80
C ASN A 177 -4.90 -7.65 -21.18
N SER A 178 -4.20 -8.27 -20.22
CA SER A 178 -3.42 -9.49 -20.47
C SER A 178 -3.36 -10.37 -19.23
N ASN A 179 -3.07 -11.66 -19.45
CA ASN A 179 -2.87 -12.66 -18.39
C ASN A 179 -4.06 -12.76 -17.41
N GLU A 180 -5.29 -12.57 -17.91
CA GLU A 180 -6.52 -12.56 -17.10
C GLU A 180 -6.75 -13.86 -16.32
N ALA A 181 -6.32 -15.00 -16.87
CA ALA A 181 -6.39 -16.30 -16.20
C ALA A 181 -5.66 -16.32 -14.84
N PHE A 182 -4.72 -15.40 -14.62
CA PHE A 182 -3.96 -15.26 -13.38
C PHE A 182 -4.40 -14.08 -12.51
N TYR A 183 -5.40 -13.31 -12.94
CA TYR A 183 -5.93 -12.20 -12.17
C TYR A 183 -6.72 -12.70 -10.97
N GLN A 184 -6.32 -12.25 -9.77
CA GLN A 184 -6.91 -12.65 -8.50
C GLN A 184 -8.26 -11.94 -8.27
N ARG A 185 -9.22 -12.13 -9.18
CA ARG A 185 -10.58 -11.59 -9.12
C ARG A 185 -11.45 -12.39 -8.15
N ALA A 186 -12.25 -11.72 -7.33
CA ALA A 186 -13.25 -12.36 -6.49
C ALA A 186 -14.23 -13.20 -7.34
N GLY A 187 -14.52 -14.42 -6.89
CA GLY A 187 -15.39 -15.38 -7.58
C GLY A 187 -14.74 -16.11 -8.77
N SER A 188 -13.49 -15.82 -9.12
CA SER A 188 -12.79 -16.53 -10.19
C SER A 188 -12.09 -17.80 -9.68
N ALA A 189 -11.73 -18.71 -10.60
CA ALA A 189 -10.93 -19.89 -10.26
C ALA A 189 -9.49 -19.54 -9.81
N ALA A 190 -9.00 -18.35 -10.16
CA ALA A 190 -7.67 -17.89 -9.78
C ALA A 190 -7.63 -17.39 -8.33
N CYS A 191 -8.75 -16.94 -7.76
CA CYS A 191 -8.81 -16.60 -6.34
C CYS A 191 -9.60 -17.65 -5.56
N VAL A 192 -8.89 -18.46 -4.78
CA VAL A 192 -9.48 -19.52 -3.97
C VAL A 192 -9.59 -19.11 -2.51
N ASN A 193 -10.68 -19.52 -1.86
CA ASN A 193 -10.82 -19.43 -0.41
C ASN A 193 -10.03 -20.57 0.27
N PRO A 194 -9.85 -20.53 1.61
CA PRO A 194 -9.13 -21.56 2.35
C PRO A 194 -9.69 -22.99 2.24
N THR A 195 -10.94 -23.14 1.78
CA THR A 195 -11.58 -24.46 1.56
C THR A 195 -11.46 -24.96 0.11
N GLY A 196 -10.79 -24.20 -0.77
CA GLY A 196 -10.58 -24.53 -2.18
C GLY A 196 -11.71 -24.13 -3.13
N GLY A 197 -12.76 -23.47 -2.62
CA GLY A 197 -13.81 -22.87 -3.46
C GLY A 197 -13.40 -21.50 -3.99
N ALA A 198 -14.23 -20.89 -4.84
CA ALA A 198 -14.03 -19.51 -5.26
C ALA A 198 -14.05 -18.56 -4.05
N GLY A 199 -13.05 -17.70 -3.94
CA GLY A 199 -12.89 -16.74 -2.84
C GLY A 199 -13.58 -15.41 -3.10
N ASP A 200 -13.74 -14.63 -2.04
CA ASP A 200 -14.33 -13.30 -2.06
C ASP A 200 -13.37 -12.23 -1.50
N ALA A 201 -13.87 -11.00 -1.30
CA ALA A 201 -13.06 -9.91 -0.77
C ALA A 201 -12.44 -10.21 0.60
N SER A 202 -13.09 -11.04 1.44
CA SER A 202 -12.56 -11.46 2.73
C SER A 202 -11.44 -12.51 2.63
N ASP A 203 -11.24 -13.11 1.46
CA ASP A 203 -10.11 -13.99 1.12
C ASP A 203 -8.94 -13.23 0.46
N GLY A 204 -8.98 -11.89 0.46
CA GLY A 204 -7.96 -11.06 -0.18
C GLY A 204 -8.13 -10.89 -1.68
N CYS A 205 -9.16 -11.51 -2.28
CA CYS A 205 -9.46 -11.40 -3.70
C CYS A 205 -9.77 -9.95 -4.11
N SER A 206 -9.34 -9.54 -5.29
CA SER A 206 -9.60 -8.23 -5.84
C SER A 206 -11.07 -8.06 -6.18
N THR A 207 -11.63 -6.93 -5.78
CA THR A 207 -12.93 -6.45 -6.29
C THR A 207 -12.69 -5.43 -7.38
N ASP A 208 -13.75 -5.09 -8.12
CA ASP A 208 -13.63 -4.08 -9.18
C ASP A 208 -13.43 -2.67 -8.61
N ASP A 209 -13.82 -2.40 -7.36
CA ASP A 209 -13.71 -1.10 -6.70
C ASP A 209 -13.05 -1.23 -5.31
N TYR A 210 -12.34 -0.19 -4.88
CA TYR A 210 -11.82 -0.02 -3.52
C TYR A 210 -12.02 1.41 -3.02
N LEU A 211 -12.40 1.55 -1.75
CA LEU A 211 -12.46 2.82 -1.04
C LEU A 211 -11.71 2.68 0.29
N GLY A 212 -10.78 3.58 0.53
CA GLY A 212 -10.05 3.70 1.79
C GLY A 212 -10.07 5.14 2.30
N MET A 213 -9.75 5.29 3.58
CA MET A 213 -9.56 6.59 4.21
C MET A 213 -8.25 6.63 4.99
N ALA A 214 -7.69 7.84 5.10
CA ALA A 214 -6.58 8.15 5.98
C ALA A 214 -6.88 9.41 6.78
N MET A 215 -6.41 9.46 8.02
CA MET A 215 -6.54 10.60 8.91
C MET A 215 -5.26 10.79 9.72
N LEU A 216 -4.85 12.04 9.89
CA LEU A 216 -3.80 12.46 10.80
C LEU A 216 -4.31 13.64 11.63
N PHE A 217 -4.43 13.43 12.92
CA PHE A 217 -4.85 14.45 13.89
C PHE A 217 -3.70 14.73 14.85
N THR A 218 -3.23 15.98 14.87
CA THR A 218 -2.05 16.39 15.64
C THR A 218 -2.38 17.64 16.46
N PRO A 219 -3.09 17.49 17.59
CA PRO A 219 -3.25 18.56 18.57
C PRO A 219 -1.90 18.94 19.18
N GLN A 220 -1.74 20.24 19.46
CA GLN A 220 -0.54 20.83 20.02
C GLN A 220 -0.88 21.62 21.29
N TYR A 221 0.01 21.52 22.28
CA TYR A 221 -0.04 22.22 23.56
C TYR A 221 1.23 23.03 23.69
N LEU A 222 1.09 24.35 23.71
CA LEU A 222 2.23 25.26 23.62
C LEU A 222 2.62 25.71 25.02
N GLN A 223 3.93 25.73 25.28
CA GLN A 223 4.51 26.21 26.54
C GLN A 223 3.87 25.57 27.79
N VAL A 224 3.63 24.25 27.73
CA VAL A 224 3.11 23.49 28.89
C VAL A 224 4.03 23.61 30.11
N LEU A 225 5.34 23.76 29.85
CA LEU A 225 6.35 24.25 30.78
C LEU A 225 7.22 25.29 30.06
N PRO A 226 8.04 26.08 30.78
CA PRO A 226 8.97 27.00 30.14
C PRO A 226 9.83 26.29 29.09
N SER A 227 9.74 26.77 27.85
CA SER A 227 10.45 26.22 26.68
C SER A 227 10.04 24.79 26.29
N LEU A 228 8.93 24.25 26.77
CA LEU A 228 8.45 22.91 26.43
C LEU A 228 7.12 22.97 25.69
N ASP A 229 7.11 22.48 24.45
CA ASP A 229 5.90 22.28 23.65
C ASP A 229 5.60 20.78 23.53
N LEU A 230 4.33 20.41 23.47
CA LEU A 230 3.86 19.03 23.34
C LEU A 230 2.95 18.88 22.12
N GLU A 231 3.11 17.80 21.36
CA GLU A 231 2.23 17.38 20.28
C GLU A 231 1.78 15.95 20.51
N VAL A 232 0.53 15.62 20.19
CA VAL A 232 -0.01 14.26 20.34
C VAL A 232 -0.48 13.77 18.96
N PRO A 233 0.44 13.34 18.07
CA PRO A 233 0.07 12.88 16.74
C PRO A 233 -0.70 11.54 16.81
N MET A 234 -1.82 11.47 16.11
CA MET A 234 -2.65 10.29 15.94
C MET A 234 -2.91 10.04 14.46
N SER A 235 -2.61 8.83 13.99
CA SER A 235 -2.89 8.44 12.60
C SER A 235 -3.84 7.26 12.52
N LEU A 236 -4.67 7.22 11.47
CA LEU A 236 -5.51 6.09 11.11
C LEU A 236 -5.52 5.94 9.59
N ASN A 237 -5.26 4.74 9.08
CA ASN A 237 -5.58 4.33 7.72
C ASN A 237 -6.56 3.17 7.82
N TYR A 238 -7.62 3.18 7.02
CA TYR A 238 -8.66 2.15 7.06
C TYR A 238 -9.25 1.89 5.67
N GLY A 239 -9.28 0.62 5.26
CA GLY A 239 -9.97 0.15 4.07
C GLY A 239 -11.48 0.03 4.32
N LEU A 240 -12.26 0.95 3.77
CA LEU A 240 -13.71 1.04 4.01
C LEU A 240 -14.49 -0.03 3.25
N ARG A 241 -14.13 -0.28 1.99
CA ARG A 241 -14.87 -1.21 1.12
C ARG A 241 -14.03 -1.74 -0.02
N GLY A 242 -14.19 -3.02 -0.33
CA GLY A 242 -13.56 -3.69 -1.46
C GLY A 242 -12.06 -3.90 -1.27
N ASN A 243 -11.44 -4.54 -2.24
CA ASN A 243 -10.01 -4.77 -2.33
C ASN A 243 -9.52 -4.20 -3.66
N ALA A 244 -8.51 -3.33 -3.60
CA ALA A 244 -8.01 -2.64 -4.78
C ALA A 244 -7.54 -3.63 -5.86
N PRO A 245 -7.82 -3.37 -7.15
CA PRO A 245 -7.47 -4.28 -8.23
C PRO A 245 -5.98 -4.28 -8.57
N SER A 246 -5.31 -3.14 -8.35
CA SER A 246 -3.88 -2.96 -8.62
C SER A 246 -3.00 -3.63 -7.56
N SER A 247 -1.82 -4.10 -7.98
CA SER A 247 -0.81 -4.65 -7.07
C SER A 247 -0.42 -3.64 -5.98
N GLY A 248 -0.39 -4.07 -4.72
CA GLY A 248 -0.05 -3.22 -3.57
C GLY A 248 -1.13 -2.22 -3.15
N GLY A 249 -2.34 -2.29 -3.70
CA GLY A 249 -3.46 -1.48 -3.25
C GLY A 249 -4.12 -2.01 -1.97
N GLY A 250 -4.87 -1.15 -1.28
CA GLY A 250 -5.47 -1.47 0.02
C GLY A 250 -6.60 -2.51 -0.03
N LYS A 251 -6.95 -3.03 1.16
CA LYS A 251 -7.92 -4.12 1.35
C LYS A 251 -9.02 -3.75 2.34
N GLU A 252 -10.21 -4.32 2.18
CA GLU A 252 -11.37 -4.06 3.04
C GLU A 252 -11.10 -4.52 4.47
N GLY A 253 -11.34 -3.64 5.43
CA GLY A 253 -11.16 -3.89 6.85
C GLY A 253 -9.70 -3.89 7.30
N GLU A 254 -8.74 -3.64 6.40
CA GLU A 254 -7.35 -3.44 6.76
C GLU A 254 -7.19 -2.06 7.42
N MET A 255 -6.51 -2.03 8.57
CA MET A 255 -6.34 -0.88 9.43
C MET A 255 -4.88 -0.76 9.84
N SER A 256 -4.34 0.46 9.81
CA SER A 256 -3.11 0.79 10.54
C SER A 256 -3.33 2.08 11.31
N TRP A 257 -2.87 2.14 12.54
CA TRP A 257 -3.04 3.31 13.38
C TRP A 257 -1.83 3.55 14.26
N SER A 258 -1.66 4.79 14.68
CA SER A 258 -0.62 5.15 15.63
C SER A 258 -1.09 6.24 16.58
N LEU A 259 -0.51 6.23 17.78
CA LEU A 259 -0.65 7.25 18.79
C LEU A 259 0.75 7.59 19.30
N GLY A 260 1.10 8.86 19.21
CA GLY A 260 2.38 9.36 19.68
C GLY A 260 2.25 10.53 20.63
N VAL A 261 3.33 10.78 21.35
CA VAL A 261 3.56 11.98 22.15
C VAL A 261 4.93 12.50 21.77
N LYS A 262 5.00 13.76 21.33
CA LYS A 262 6.23 14.44 20.97
C LYS A 262 6.39 15.67 21.85
N ALA A 263 7.52 15.77 22.54
CA ALA A 263 7.89 16.88 23.38
C ALA A 263 9.11 17.59 22.81
N THR A 264 9.01 18.90 22.59
CA THR A 264 10.09 19.74 22.07
C THR A 264 10.54 20.71 23.15
N TYR A 265 11.76 20.54 23.66
CA TYR A 265 12.35 21.41 24.66
C TYR A 265 13.38 22.37 24.05
N ALA A 266 13.23 23.65 24.37
CA ALA A 266 14.08 24.77 23.93
C ALA A 266 14.28 24.85 22.42
N GLN A 267 13.33 24.31 21.63
CA GLN A 267 13.43 24.17 20.17
C GLN A 267 14.71 23.45 19.69
N LYS A 268 15.34 22.66 20.57
CA LYS A 268 16.61 21.96 20.31
C LYS A 268 16.52 20.46 20.55
N HIS A 269 15.81 20.07 21.61
CA HIS A 269 15.68 18.68 22.03
C HIS A 269 14.28 18.19 21.71
N GLU A 270 14.17 17.16 20.89
CA GLU A 270 12.90 16.52 20.52
C GLU A 270 12.90 15.10 21.07
N PHE A 271 11.89 14.81 21.89
CA PHE A 271 11.62 13.49 22.44
C PHE A 271 10.30 13.00 21.88
N GLN A 272 10.27 11.81 21.30
CA GLN A 272 9.05 11.24 20.73
C GLN A 272 8.86 9.82 21.25
N LEU A 273 7.67 9.52 21.73
CA LEU A 273 7.19 8.16 21.98
C LEU A 273 6.07 7.87 20.99
N LEU A 274 6.13 6.76 20.26
CA LEU A 274 5.15 6.36 19.28
C LEU A 274 4.77 4.90 19.50
N TYR A 275 3.47 4.64 19.69
CA TYR A 275 2.90 3.31 19.58
C TYR A 275 2.19 3.21 18.23
N ALA A 276 2.40 2.11 17.51
CA ALA A 276 1.62 1.83 16.31
C ALA A 276 1.30 0.35 16.19
N ASP A 277 0.19 0.09 15.53
CA ASP A 277 -0.38 -1.23 15.38
C ASP A 277 -1.16 -1.32 14.06
N GLN A 278 -1.41 -2.55 13.62
CA GLN A 278 -2.19 -2.82 12.43
C GLN A 278 -3.06 -4.06 12.59
N HIS A 279 -4.17 -4.06 11.86
CA HIS A 279 -5.13 -5.13 11.87
C HIS A 279 -5.67 -5.39 10.46
N ALA A 280 -5.81 -6.65 10.11
CA ALA A 280 -6.33 -7.14 8.85
C ALA A 280 -7.31 -8.29 9.12
N ARG A 281 -8.33 -8.43 8.27
CA ARG A 281 -9.37 -9.46 8.48
C ARG A 281 -8.75 -10.85 8.37
N THR A 282 -8.93 -11.67 9.41
CA THR A 282 -8.37 -13.03 9.50
C THR A 282 -9.48 -14.08 9.38
N LYS A 283 -9.16 -15.20 8.72
CA LYS A 283 -9.99 -16.42 8.74
C LYS A 283 -9.25 -17.52 9.49
N TYR A 284 -9.99 -18.22 10.33
CA TYR A 284 -9.48 -19.33 11.13
C TYR A 284 -10.04 -20.65 10.62
N ASP A 285 -9.34 -21.74 10.95
CA ASP A 285 -9.88 -23.08 10.81
C ASP A 285 -11.16 -23.28 11.66
N PRO A 286 -11.93 -24.37 11.45
CA PRO A 286 -13.14 -24.62 12.23
C PRO A 286 -12.91 -24.75 13.75
N THR A 287 -11.67 -24.99 14.19
CA THR A 287 -11.32 -25.04 15.62
C THR A 287 -10.93 -23.67 16.20
N GLY A 288 -10.86 -22.64 15.37
CA GLY A 288 -10.46 -21.29 15.77
C GLY A 288 -8.99 -21.15 16.16
N SER A 289 -8.15 -22.15 15.90
CA SER A 289 -6.81 -22.27 16.48
C SER A 289 -5.70 -21.89 15.49
N VAL A 290 -5.96 -22.04 14.19
CA VAL A 290 -4.97 -21.76 13.13
C VAL A 290 -5.53 -20.77 12.13
N VAL A 291 -4.73 -19.78 11.77
CA VAL A 291 -5.03 -18.85 10.67
C VAL A 291 -4.94 -19.59 9.35
N THR A 292 -6.02 -19.60 8.58
CA THR A 292 -6.12 -20.30 7.28
C THR A 292 -6.21 -19.34 6.11
N GLY A 293 -6.44 -18.05 6.35
CA GLY A 293 -6.49 -17.03 5.32
C GLY A 293 -6.93 -15.67 5.87
N GLY A 294 -7.35 -14.79 4.96
CA GLY A 294 -7.83 -13.46 5.31
C GLY A 294 -7.55 -12.45 4.20
N SER A 295 -7.72 -11.17 4.50
CA SER A 295 -7.53 -10.07 3.55
C SER A 295 -6.66 -8.98 4.16
N GLY A 296 -5.58 -8.60 3.47
CA GLY A 296 -4.58 -7.63 3.94
C GLY A 296 -3.38 -8.31 4.60
N SER A 297 -2.64 -7.56 5.41
CA SER A 297 -1.45 -8.05 6.12
C SER A 297 -1.80 -8.89 7.37
N VAL A 298 -2.45 -10.04 7.18
CA VAL A 298 -2.92 -10.92 8.26
C VAL A 298 -1.78 -11.38 9.20
N GLY A 299 -0.59 -11.62 8.65
CA GLY A 299 0.57 -12.11 9.40
C GLY A 299 1.25 -11.09 10.33
N THR A 300 0.73 -9.86 10.38
CA THR A 300 1.25 -8.78 11.22
C THR A 300 0.23 -8.25 12.23
N ASN A 301 -0.92 -8.91 12.35
CA ASN A 301 -1.98 -8.56 13.31
C ASN A 301 -1.56 -8.62 14.79
N ASP A 302 -0.47 -9.33 15.10
CA ASP A 302 0.05 -9.53 16.44
C ASP A 302 1.37 -8.78 16.68
N ARG A 303 1.71 -7.83 15.79
CA ARG A 303 3.03 -7.17 15.76
C ARG A 303 2.95 -5.68 16.10
N SER A 304 2.31 -5.29 17.20
CA SER A 304 2.42 -3.89 17.64
C SER A 304 3.86 -3.50 17.97
N TRP A 305 4.21 -2.23 17.83
CA TRP A 305 5.53 -1.73 18.26
C TRP A 305 5.45 -0.38 18.96
N LEU A 306 6.40 -0.18 19.88
CA LEU A 306 6.60 1.03 20.66
C LEU A 306 8.02 1.53 20.40
N VAL A 307 8.16 2.80 20.00
CA VAL A 307 9.46 3.41 19.75
C VAL A 307 9.61 4.73 20.45
N PHE A 308 10.79 4.88 21.06
CA PHE A 308 11.27 6.13 21.58
C PHE A 308 12.37 6.68 20.69
N THR A 309 12.21 7.94 20.26
CA THR A 309 13.18 8.67 19.45
C THR A 309 13.63 9.92 20.21
N TYR A 310 14.93 10.16 20.22
CA TYR A 310 15.51 11.42 20.68
C TYR A 310 16.30 12.05 19.54
N LYS A 311 16.03 13.32 19.27
CA LYS A 311 16.75 14.13 18.28
C LYS A 311 17.21 15.43 18.94
N THR A 312 18.41 15.86 18.59
CA THR A 312 18.95 17.15 19.03
C THR A 312 19.58 17.90 17.86
N ALA A 313 19.48 19.24 17.87
CA ALA A 313 20.22 20.12 16.98
C ALA A 313 21.30 20.88 17.78
N PHE A 314 22.45 21.14 17.14
CA PHE A 314 23.60 21.86 17.71
C PHE A 314 23.77 23.22 17.05
#